data_AF-A0A250J5R3-F1
#
_entry.id   AF-A0A250J5R3-F1
#
_cell.length_a   1.000
_cell.length_b   1.000
_cell.length_c   1.000
_cell.angle_alpha   90.00
_cell.angle_beta   90.00
_cell.angle_gamma   90.00
#
_symmetry.space_group_name_H-M   'P 1'
#
loop_
_entity.id
_entity.type
_entity.pdbx_description
1 polymer ?
#
loop_
_entity_poly.entity_id
_entity_poly.type
_entity_poly.pdbx_seq_one_letter_code
_entity_poly.pdbx_strand_id
1 'polypeptide(L)'
;MLSSLLLVVMMQVACTPGEMSLVCNCKQGMVSACVALVGNDARRAAQVLEEVQAVLEQASLMEGKEEENKKQQLQAAAESLSQALGSSEPPQCKGQNHHLISRPIAKGLEDHATLKGLYQPRDSRFVSRAKDEQSHCGYQDWHRKVDEEVVEWLKEHPKATPKEFMTKLRDIYSRPEMRARFPYGF
;
A
#
# COMPACT_ATOMS: atom_id res chain seq x y z
N MET A 1 -1.16 -29.96 -34.86
CA MET A 1 -1.72 -29.00 -33.88
C MET A 1 -1.55 -29.53 -32.45
N LEU A 2 -0.32 -29.86 -32.01
CA LEU A 2 -0.08 -30.50 -30.69
C LEU A 2 1.19 -29.97 -30.00
N SER A 3 1.68 -28.78 -30.37
CA SER A 3 3.00 -28.29 -29.93
C SER A 3 2.99 -26.89 -29.32
N SER A 4 1.88 -26.47 -28.70
CA SER A 4 1.83 -25.15 -28.04
C SER A 4 1.15 -25.13 -26.66
N LEU A 5 0.77 -26.29 -26.11
CA LEU A 5 0.15 -26.38 -24.78
C LEU A 5 1.13 -26.78 -23.66
N LEU A 6 2.41 -27.02 -23.97
CA LEU A 6 3.39 -27.50 -22.98
C LEU A 6 4.24 -26.39 -22.33
N LEU A 7 4.03 -25.11 -22.65
CA LEU A 7 4.90 -24.01 -22.21
C LEU A 7 4.25 -22.99 -21.26
N VAL A 8 3.03 -23.25 -20.79
CA VAL A 8 2.33 -22.38 -19.82
C VAL A 8 2.35 -22.95 -18.39
N VAL A 9 2.91 -24.15 -18.16
CA VAL A 9 2.86 -24.83 -16.85
C VAL A 9 4.05 -24.48 -15.92
N MET A 10 5.03 -23.69 -16.37
CA MET A 10 6.27 -23.46 -15.59
C MET A 10 6.34 -22.13 -14.80
N MET A 11 5.25 -21.37 -14.69
CA MET A 11 5.24 -20.12 -13.90
C MET A 11 4.46 -20.17 -12.57
N GLN A 12 3.87 -21.31 -12.22
CA GLN A 12 3.34 -21.52 -10.87
C GLN A 12 4.32 -22.41 -10.14
N VAL A 13 5.24 -21.83 -9.38
CA VAL A 13 6.04 -22.60 -8.42
C VAL A 13 5.05 -23.16 -7.40
N ALA A 14 4.59 -24.39 -7.64
CA ALA A 14 3.77 -25.13 -6.70
C ALA A 14 4.62 -25.34 -5.45
N CYS A 15 4.12 -24.84 -4.33
CA CYS A 15 4.77 -25.02 -3.04
C CYS A 15 4.95 -26.51 -2.78
N THR A 16 6.21 -26.94 -2.70
CA THR A 16 6.51 -28.35 -2.47
C THR A 16 6.18 -28.71 -1.01
N PRO A 17 5.72 -29.94 -0.74
CA PRO A 17 5.50 -30.37 0.64
C PRO A 17 6.79 -30.23 1.47
N GLY A 18 6.75 -29.38 2.51
CA GLY A 18 7.91 -29.09 3.38
C GLY A 18 8.64 -27.78 3.09
N GLU A 19 8.25 -27.01 2.07
CA GLU A 19 8.82 -25.68 1.83
C GLU A 19 8.25 -24.66 2.84
N MET A 20 9.11 -24.12 3.71
CA MET A 20 8.72 -23.20 4.78
C MET A 20 8.86 -21.71 4.39
N SER A 21 8.83 -21.39 3.08
CA SER A 21 8.95 -20.01 2.64
C SER A 21 7.71 -19.19 3.03
N LEU A 22 7.89 -17.90 3.33
CA LEU A 22 6.77 -16.99 3.66
C LEU A 22 5.72 -16.96 2.56
N VAL A 23 6.15 -17.10 1.30
CA VAL A 23 5.28 -17.19 0.13
C VAL A 23 4.42 -18.43 0.19
N CYS A 24 5.03 -19.59 0.42
CA CYS A 24 4.28 -20.85 0.43
C CYS A 24 3.33 -20.97 1.59
N ASN A 25 3.78 -20.55 2.77
CA ASN A 25 2.95 -20.44 3.94
C ASN A 25 1.75 -19.49 3.72
N CYS A 26 1.97 -18.34 3.07
CA CYS A 26 0.87 -17.43 2.75
C CYS A 26 -0.11 -18.04 1.73
N LYS A 27 0.39 -18.66 0.66
CA LYS A 27 -0.45 -19.36 -0.34
C LYS A 27 -1.25 -20.52 0.26
N GLN A 28 -0.78 -21.09 1.37
CA GLN A 28 -1.48 -22.11 2.14
C GLN A 28 -2.49 -21.55 3.16
N GLY A 29 -2.68 -20.23 3.23
CA GLY A 29 -3.66 -19.57 4.10
C GLY A 29 -3.13 -19.09 5.45
N MET A 30 -1.81 -19.18 5.70
CA MET A 30 -1.24 -18.67 6.95
C MET A 30 -1.15 -17.14 6.93
N VAL A 31 -2.13 -16.49 7.54
CA VAL A 31 -2.27 -15.03 7.62
C VAL A 31 -1.01 -14.35 8.16
N SER A 32 -0.37 -14.90 9.20
CA SER A 32 0.86 -14.35 9.77
C SER A 32 2.02 -14.31 8.76
N ALA A 33 2.13 -15.33 7.91
CA ALA A 33 3.13 -15.36 6.85
C ALA A 33 2.83 -14.35 5.74
N CYS A 34 1.55 -14.15 5.40
CA CYS A 34 1.14 -13.11 4.46
C CYS A 34 1.52 -11.70 4.95
N VAL A 35 1.25 -11.38 6.21
CA VAL A 35 1.63 -10.09 6.80
C VAL A 35 3.16 -9.92 6.81
N ALA A 36 3.90 -10.95 7.23
CA ALA A 36 5.35 -10.91 7.24
C ALA A 36 5.96 -10.76 5.83
N LEU A 37 5.31 -11.29 4.79
CA LEU A 37 5.77 -11.18 3.41
C LEU A 37 5.82 -9.73 2.93
N VAL A 38 4.83 -8.90 3.31
CA VAL A 38 4.84 -7.46 2.99
C VAL A 38 6.04 -6.74 3.58
N GLY A 39 6.42 -7.09 4.82
CA GLY A 39 7.57 -6.50 5.50
C GLY A 39 8.92 -6.85 4.84
N ASN A 40 8.98 -7.95 4.09
CA ASN A 40 10.20 -8.43 3.44
C ASN A 40 10.27 -8.07 1.95
N ASP A 41 9.17 -8.18 1.21
CA ASP A 41 9.12 -7.97 -0.24
C ASP A 41 7.69 -7.62 -0.70
N ALA A 42 7.42 -6.32 -0.82
CA ALA A 42 6.10 -5.81 -1.20
C ALA A 42 5.68 -6.19 -2.63
N ARG A 43 6.63 -6.32 -3.57
CA ARG A 43 6.31 -6.76 -4.95
C ARG A 43 5.85 -8.20 -4.93
N ARG A 44 6.56 -9.05 -4.20
CA ARG A 44 6.22 -10.47 -4.06
C ARG A 44 4.92 -10.67 -3.28
N ALA A 45 4.68 -9.86 -2.26
CA ALA A 45 3.41 -9.83 -1.56
C ALA A 45 2.23 -9.46 -2.48
N ALA A 46 2.38 -8.46 -3.35
CA ALA A 46 1.33 -8.08 -4.31
C ALA A 46 1.01 -9.21 -5.31
N GLN A 47 2.03 -9.90 -5.80
CA GLN A 47 1.85 -11.07 -6.68
C GLN A 47 1.11 -12.20 -5.95
N VAL A 48 1.49 -12.48 -4.70
CA VAL A 48 0.83 -13.51 -3.90
C VAL A 48 -0.63 -13.17 -3.62
N LEU A 49 -0.97 -11.89 -3.43
CA LEU A 49 -2.37 -11.46 -3.26
C LEU A 49 -3.22 -11.78 -4.51
N GLU A 50 -2.73 -11.47 -5.70
CA GLU A 50 -3.41 -11.75 -6.97
C GLU A 50 -3.64 -13.26 -7.14
N GLU A 51 -2.63 -14.07 -6.83
CA GLU A 51 -2.75 -15.53 -6.90
C GLU A 51 -3.77 -16.09 -5.89
N VAL A 52 -3.77 -15.60 -4.64
CA VAL A 52 -4.72 -16.04 -3.62
C VAL A 52 -6.16 -15.69 -4.02
N GLN A 53 -6.37 -14.50 -4.60
CA GLN A 53 -7.69 -14.09 -5.11
C GLN A 53 -8.17 -14.99 -6.26
N ALA A 54 -7.28 -15.32 -7.21
CA ALA A 54 -7.62 -16.23 -8.30
C ALA A 54 -8.00 -17.64 -7.79
N VAL A 55 -7.31 -18.15 -6.76
CA VAL A 55 -7.67 -19.44 -6.14
C VAL A 55 -9.02 -19.34 -5.40
N LEU A 56 -9.32 -18.22 -4.76
CA LEU A 56 -10.59 -17.99 -4.09
C LEU A 56 -11.77 -18.02 -5.08
N GLU A 57 -11.60 -17.41 -6.25
CA GLU A 57 -12.58 -17.45 -7.34
C GLU A 57 -12.78 -18.87 -7.86
N GLN A 58 -11.70 -19.64 -8.07
CA GLN A 58 -11.81 -21.04 -8.47
C GLN A 58 -12.50 -21.91 -7.42
N ALA A 59 -12.17 -21.73 -6.13
CA ALA A 59 -12.81 -22.43 -5.03
C ALA A 59 -14.30 -22.06 -4.90
N SER A 60 -14.71 -20.86 -5.32
CA SER A 60 -16.12 -20.48 -5.33
C SER A 60 -16.98 -21.22 -6.35
N LEU A 61 -16.35 -21.82 -7.37
CA LEU A 61 -17.00 -22.63 -8.41
C LEU A 61 -17.08 -24.12 -8.05
N MET A 62 -16.44 -24.54 -6.95
CA MET A 62 -16.41 -25.93 -6.49
C MET A 62 -17.13 -26.04 -5.14
N GLU A 63 -18.16 -26.88 -5.05
CA GLU A 63 -18.94 -27.06 -3.82
C GLU A 63 -18.40 -28.25 -3.00
N GLY A 64 -17.92 -27.98 -1.78
CA GLY A 64 -17.46 -29.01 -0.84
C GLY A 64 -17.07 -28.43 0.53
N LYS A 65 -17.31 -29.18 1.62
CA LYS A 65 -17.03 -28.71 3.00
C LYS A 65 -15.55 -28.43 3.27
N GLU A 66 -14.64 -29.20 2.68
CA GLU A 66 -13.19 -28.97 2.81
C GLU A 66 -12.75 -27.72 2.05
N GLU A 67 -13.32 -27.48 0.86
CA GLU A 67 -13.09 -26.29 0.06
C GLU A 67 -13.65 -25.03 0.73
N GLU A 68 -14.75 -25.13 1.47
CA GLU A 68 -15.32 -24.01 2.23
C GLU A 68 -14.36 -23.51 3.33
N ASN A 69 -13.75 -24.42 4.09
CA ASN A 69 -12.74 -24.06 5.10
C ASN A 69 -11.50 -23.43 4.46
N LYS A 70 -11.01 -24.02 3.36
CA LYS A 70 -9.87 -23.49 2.61
C LYS A 70 -10.17 -22.10 2.01
N LYS A 71 -11.38 -21.91 1.49
CA LYS A 71 -11.89 -20.61 0.99
C LYS A 71 -11.86 -19.55 2.08
N GLN A 72 -12.35 -19.87 3.29
CA GLN A 72 -12.33 -18.93 4.43
C GLN A 72 -10.90 -18.53 4.83
N GLN A 73 -9.97 -19.50 4.88
CA GLN A 73 -8.56 -19.22 5.22
C GLN A 73 -7.87 -18.35 4.16
N LEU A 74 -8.07 -18.66 2.88
CA LEU A 74 -7.52 -17.87 1.77
C LEU A 74 -8.14 -16.48 1.70
N GLN A 75 -9.43 -16.34 1.98
CA GLN A 75 -10.09 -15.05 2.06
C GLN A 75 -9.50 -14.18 3.18
N ALA A 76 -9.32 -14.73 4.39
CA ALA A 76 -8.68 -14.01 5.50
C ALA A 76 -7.23 -13.61 5.18
N ALA A 77 -6.49 -14.49 4.50
CA ALA A 77 -5.14 -14.20 4.02
C ALA A 77 -5.14 -13.07 2.98
N ALA A 78 -6.05 -13.08 2.01
CA ALA A 78 -6.19 -12.04 1.00
C ALA A 78 -6.57 -10.69 1.61
N GLU A 79 -7.52 -10.67 2.56
CA GLU A 79 -7.95 -9.45 3.25
C GLU A 79 -6.81 -8.85 4.08
N SER A 80 -6.10 -9.69 4.85
CA SER A 80 -4.97 -9.23 5.67
C SER A 80 -3.81 -8.72 4.81
N LEU A 81 -3.50 -9.43 3.72
CA LEU A 81 -2.46 -9.05 2.78
C LEU A 81 -2.85 -7.78 2.02
N SER A 82 -4.10 -7.65 1.59
CA SER A 82 -4.65 -6.44 0.96
C SER A 82 -4.67 -5.26 1.93
N GLN A 83 -4.94 -5.46 3.21
CA GLN A 83 -4.87 -4.41 4.22
C GLN A 83 -3.42 -3.96 4.46
N ALA A 84 -2.50 -4.92 4.55
CA ALA A 84 -1.07 -4.65 4.71
C ALA A 84 -0.46 -3.98 3.46
N LEU A 85 -0.90 -4.38 2.26
CA LEU A 85 -0.54 -3.76 0.97
C LEU A 85 -1.28 -2.44 0.73
N GLY A 86 -2.49 -2.27 1.25
CA GLY A 86 -3.21 -0.98 1.24
C GLY A 86 -2.50 0.08 2.08
N SER A 87 -1.56 -0.36 2.94
CA SER A 87 -0.59 0.45 3.65
C SER A 87 0.74 0.66 2.88
N SER A 88 0.96 -0.02 1.74
CA SER A 88 2.18 0.07 0.90
C SER A 88 1.86 0.11 -0.62
N GLU A 89 2.10 1.27 -1.23
CA GLU A 89 1.87 1.52 -2.67
C GLU A 89 2.59 0.55 -3.64
N PRO A 90 2.07 0.34 -4.88
CA PRO A 90 2.38 -0.81 -5.75
C PRO A 90 3.74 -0.78 -6.49
N PRO A 91 4.18 -1.93 -7.05
CA PRO A 91 5.58 -2.28 -7.33
C PRO A 91 6.14 -1.86 -8.70
N GLN A 92 5.55 -0.86 -9.35
CA GLN A 92 6.13 -0.20 -10.52
C GLN A 92 6.23 1.30 -10.23
N CYS A 93 7.25 1.63 -9.47
CA CYS A 93 7.47 2.94 -8.91
C CYS A 93 8.24 3.79 -9.92
N LYS A 94 7.63 4.33 -10.97
CA LYS A 94 8.31 5.38 -11.76
C LYS A 94 7.41 6.58 -11.89
N GLY A 95 7.83 7.68 -11.27
CA GLY A 95 7.13 8.96 -11.32
C GLY A 95 5.71 8.87 -10.78
N GLN A 96 5.47 8.21 -9.64
CA GLN A 96 4.12 8.14 -9.10
C GLN A 96 3.62 9.52 -8.66
N ASN A 97 2.30 9.67 -8.68
CA ASN A 97 1.62 10.79 -8.06
C ASN A 97 1.70 10.60 -6.54
N HIS A 98 2.36 11.53 -5.88
CA HIS A 98 2.46 11.56 -4.43
C HIS A 98 1.34 12.43 -3.87
N HIS A 99 0.50 11.84 -3.04
CA HIS A 99 -0.57 12.56 -2.36
C HIS A 99 -0.06 13.12 -1.04
N LEU A 100 -0.05 14.45 -0.91
CA LEU A 100 0.50 15.12 0.28
C LEU A 100 -0.37 14.94 1.52
N ILE A 101 -1.69 14.82 1.33
CA ILE A 101 -2.63 14.57 2.42
C ILE A 101 -2.82 13.06 2.55
N SER A 102 -1.94 12.46 3.33
CA SER A 102 -1.99 11.05 3.68
C SER A 102 -3.17 10.71 4.59
N ARG A 103 -3.40 9.42 4.84
CA ARG A 103 -4.43 8.98 5.80
C ARG A 103 -4.15 9.47 7.23
N PRO A 104 -2.90 9.40 7.75
CA PRO A 104 -2.56 9.99 9.05
C PRO A 104 -2.87 11.49 9.14
N ILE A 105 -2.49 12.28 8.13
CA ILE A 105 -2.74 13.73 8.11
C ILE A 105 -4.24 14.00 8.05
N ALA A 106 -4.98 13.31 7.18
CA ALA A 106 -6.43 13.45 7.08
C ALA A 106 -7.12 13.15 8.42
N LYS A 107 -6.68 12.10 9.13
CA LYS A 107 -7.17 11.80 10.48
C LYS A 107 -6.87 12.92 11.47
N GLY A 108 -5.67 13.50 11.44
CA GLY A 108 -5.33 14.66 12.28
C GLY A 108 -6.20 15.89 11.99
N LEU A 109 -6.68 16.05 10.75
CA LEU A 109 -7.55 17.14 10.35
C LEU A 109 -9.02 16.95 10.80
N GLU A 110 -9.48 15.70 10.98
CA GLU A 110 -10.86 15.40 11.42
C GLU A 110 -11.20 15.95 12.81
N ASP A 111 -10.19 16.10 13.66
CA ASP A 111 -10.31 16.63 15.02
C ASP A 111 -9.94 18.12 15.13
N HIS A 112 -9.51 18.74 14.01
CA HIS A 112 -9.01 20.12 14.01
C HIS A 112 -10.14 21.15 13.97
N ALA A 113 -10.15 22.11 14.89
CA ALA A 113 -11.30 23.01 15.11
C ALA A 113 -11.72 23.82 13.87
N THR A 114 -10.76 24.21 13.04
CA THR A 114 -10.96 25.08 11.86
C THR A 114 -10.73 24.40 10.52
N LEU A 115 -10.16 23.18 10.50
CA LEU A 115 -9.76 22.49 9.26
C LEU A 115 -10.57 21.22 8.99
N LYS A 116 -11.35 20.76 9.96
CA LYS A 116 -12.24 19.60 9.84
C LYS A 116 -13.16 19.72 8.62
N GLY A 117 -13.18 18.67 7.80
CA GLY A 117 -14.06 18.55 6.64
C GLY A 117 -13.62 19.32 5.40
N LEU A 118 -12.50 20.06 5.44
CA LEU A 118 -12.02 20.84 4.28
C LEU A 118 -11.13 20.03 3.33
N TYR A 119 -10.57 18.92 3.81
CA TYR A 119 -9.61 18.08 3.10
C TYR A 119 -9.97 16.61 3.25
N GLN A 120 -9.61 15.81 2.24
CA GLN A 120 -9.86 14.37 2.23
C GLN A 120 -8.53 13.59 2.14
N PRO A 121 -8.50 12.33 2.61
CA PRO A 121 -7.37 11.45 2.32
C PRO A 121 -7.14 11.37 0.82
N ARG A 122 -5.88 11.50 0.37
CA ARG A 122 -5.50 11.46 -1.04
C ARG A 122 -6.22 12.49 -1.91
N ASP A 123 -6.53 13.66 -1.35
CA ASP A 123 -7.16 14.77 -2.07
C ASP A 123 -6.40 15.10 -3.37
N SER A 124 -7.11 15.06 -4.50
CA SER A 124 -6.52 15.23 -5.84
C SER A 124 -6.00 16.64 -6.08
N ARG A 125 -6.41 17.63 -5.28
CA ARG A 125 -5.85 18.99 -5.30
C ARG A 125 -4.43 19.05 -4.73
N PHE A 126 -3.98 17.99 -4.07
CA PHE A 126 -2.75 17.91 -3.29
C PHE A 126 -1.87 16.77 -3.78
N VAL A 127 -1.47 16.86 -5.05
CA VAL A 127 -0.68 15.85 -5.73
C VAL A 127 0.60 16.45 -6.27
N SER A 128 1.74 15.84 -5.92
CA SER A 128 3.03 16.12 -6.52
C SER A 128 3.48 14.97 -7.41
N ARG A 129 4.39 15.24 -8.35
CA ARG A 129 4.99 14.22 -9.22
C ARG A 129 6.38 13.87 -8.72
N ALA A 130 6.57 12.61 -8.36
CA ALA A 130 7.91 12.11 -8.02
C ALA A 130 8.84 12.18 -9.24
N LYS A 131 10.11 12.51 -9.00
CA LYS A 131 11.14 12.57 -10.04
C LYS A 131 11.41 11.20 -10.66
N ASP A 132 11.51 10.18 -9.82
CA ASP A 132 11.89 8.82 -10.19
C ASP A 132 11.38 7.81 -9.15
N GLU A 133 11.77 6.55 -9.32
CA GLU A 133 11.47 5.44 -8.42
C GLU A 133 11.95 5.63 -7.00
N GLN A 134 13.19 6.10 -6.84
CA GLN A 134 13.80 6.30 -5.53
C GLN A 134 13.14 7.44 -4.77
N SER A 135 12.56 8.39 -5.51
CA SER A 135 11.86 9.54 -4.96
C SER A 135 10.53 9.15 -4.32
N HIS A 136 9.82 8.18 -4.88
CA HIS A 136 8.53 7.71 -4.37
C HIS A 136 8.23 6.27 -4.83
N CYS A 137 8.59 5.32 -3.97
CA CYS A 137 8.21 3.92 -4.12
C CYS A 137 7.69 3.38 -2.80
N GLY A 138 6.37 3.25 -2.70
CA GLY A 138 5.73 2.81 -1.47
C GLY A 138 5.83 3.83 -0.34
N TYR A 139 5.47 3.36 0.85
CA TYR A 139 5.44 4.17 2.07
C TYR A 139 6.81 4.16 2.78
N GLN A 140 7.67 5.11 2.40
CA GLN A 140 9.07 5.20 2.84
C GLN A 140 9.23 6.00 4.14
N ASP A 141 10.39 5.91 4.79
CA ASP A 141 10.68 6.60 6.06
C ASP A 141 10.51 8.12 5.98
N TRP A 142 10.85 8.74 4.85
CA TRP A 142 10.65 10.18 4.70
C TRP A 142 9.15 10.54 4.69
N HIS A 143 8.29 9.68 4.14
CA HIS A 143 6.85 9.89 4.12
C HIS A 143 6.28 9.84 5.53
N ARG A 144 6.72 8.85 6.34
CA ARG A 144 6.36 8.76 7.76
C ARG A 144 6.76 10.01 8.55
N LYS A 145 7.98 10.50 8.34
CA LYS A 145 8.48 11.71 9.01
C LYS A 145 7.69 12.96 8.65
N VAL A 146 7.33 13.13 7.37
CA VAL A 146 6.46 14.23 6.93
C VAL A 146 5.08 14.12 7.58
N ASP A 147 4.49 12.93 7.60
CA ASP A 147 3.19 12.70 8.23
C ASP A 147 3.22 13.04 9.73
N GLU A 148 4.24 12.57 10.45
CA GLU A 148 4.45 12.88 11.87
C GLU A 148 4.60 14.39 12.10
N GLU A 149 5.41 15.07 11.29
CA GLU A 149 5.65 16.51 11.41
C GLU A 149 4.36 17.31 11.18
N VAL A 150 3.57 16.96 10.16
CA VAL A 150 2.31 17.67 9.86
C VAL A 150 1.28 17.38 10.95
N VAL A 151 1.15 16.14 11.40
CA VAL A 151 0.23 15.77 12.49
C VAL A 151 0.60 16.49 13.79
N GLU A 152 1.88 16.59 14.12
CA GLU A 152 2.31 17.33 15.32
C GLU A 152 2.04 18.83 15.19
N TRP A 153 2.35 19.42 14.03
CA TRP A 153 2.04 20.82 13.76
C TRP A 153 0.55 21.13 13.91
N LEU A 154 -0.34 20.24 13.46
CA LEU A 154 -1.79 20.39 13.63
C LEU A 154 -2.21 20.40 15.11
N LYS A 155 -1.56 19.63 15.97
CA LYS A 155 -1.83 19.64 17.42
C LYS A 155 -1.35 20.93 18.08
N GLU A 156 -0.18 21.41 17.68
CA GLU A 156 0.41 22.65 18.19
C GLU A 156 -0.35 23.90 17.73
N HIS A 157 -1.05 23.82 16.59
CA HIS A 157 -1.74 24.95 15.98
C HIS A 157 -3.26 24.71 15.86
N PRO A 158 -4.00 24.47 16.96
CA PRO A 158 -5.39 23.99 16.92
C PRO A 158 -6.41 24.96 16.28
N LYS A 159 -5.98 26.19 15.95
CA LYS A 159 -6.78 27.24 15.30
C LYS A 159 -6.25 27.63 13.92
N ALA A 160 -5.29 26.88 13.37
CA ALA A 160 -4.70 27.15 12.07
C ALA A 160 -5.76 27.30 10.99
N THR A 161 -5.60 28.32 10.17
CA THR A 161 -6.45 28.58 9.01
C THR A 161 -6.05 27.70 7.83
N PRO A 162 -6.93 27.52 6.82
CA PRO A 162 -6.55 26.83 5.59
C PRO A 162 -5.28 27.41 4.96
N LYS A 163 -5.12 28.74 4.98
CA LYS A 163 -3.94 29.41 4.45
C LYS A 163 -2.65 29.02 5.18
N GLU A 164 -2.69 28.91 6.51
CA GLU A 164 -1.54 28.49 7.31
C GLU A 164 -1.19 27.02 7.07
N PHE A 165 -2.20 26.15 6.99
CA PHE A 165 -1.98 24.74 6.64
C PHE A 165 -1.34 24.58 5.25
N MET A 166 -1.85 25.31 4.24
CA MET A 166 -1.24 25.35 2.90
C MET A 166 0.20 25.84 2.94
N THR A 167 0.49 26.84 3.80
CA THR A 167 1.83 27.39 3.96
C THR A 167 2.78 26.37 4.57
N LYS A 168 2.33 25.63 5.60
CA LYS A 168 3.09 24.55 6.23
C LYS A 168 3.44 23.44 5.24
N LEU A 169 2.47 22.99 4.46
CA LEU A 169 2.74 22.00 3.41
C LEU A 169 3.76 22.57 2.42
N ARG A 170 3.61 23.83 1.95
CA ARG A 170 4.55 24.41 0.97
C ARG A 170 5.96 24.53 1.52
N ASP A 171 6.10 24.87 2.80
CA ASP A 171 7.39 24.91 3.49
C ASP A 171 8.08 23.54 3.42
N ILE A 172 7.38 22.47 3.83
CA ILE A 172 7.91 21.10 3.81
C ILE A 172 8.38 20.71 2.40
N TYR A 173 7.52 20.89 1.39
CA TYR A 173 7.84 20.47 0.01
C TYR A 173 8.81 21.40 -0.72
N SER A 174 9.17 22.54 -0.12
CA SER A 174 10.20 23.44 -0.64
C SER A 174 11.61 23.10 -0.14
N ARG A 175 11.75 22.21 0.86
CA ARG A 175 13.04 21.82 1.43
C ARG A 175 13.93 21.12 0.39
N PRO A 176 15.27 21.24 0.49
CA PRO A 176 16.18 20.65 -0.50
C PRO A 176 15.96 19.15 -0.74
N GLU A 177 15.78 18.37 0.33
CA GLU A 177 15.53 16.92 0.25
C GLU A 177 14.18 16.58 -0.37
N MET A 178 13.16 17.41 -0.13
CA MET A 178 11.84 17.23 -0.73
C MET A 178 11.83 17.64 -2.19
N ARG A 179 12.53 18.71 -2.56
CA ARG A 179 12.72 19.12 -3.96
C ARG A 179 13.57 18.13 -4.75
N ALA A 180 14.51 17.44 -4.10
CA ALA A 180 15.25 16.35 -4.74
C ALA A 180 14.32 15.20 -5.18
N ARG A 181 13.24 14.96 -4.43
CA ARG A 181 12.22 13.93 -4.70
C ARG A 181 11.09 14.43 -5.59
N PHE A 182 10.64 15.66 -5.37
CA PHE A 182 9.49 16.33 -5.97
C PHE A 182 9.94 17.68 -6.55
N PRO A 183 10.59 17.69 -7.72
CA PRO A 183 11.30 18.87 -8.24
C PRO A 183 10.39 20.07 -8.51
N TYR A 184 9.09 19.83 -8.70
CA TYR A 184 8.08 20.84 -8.95
C TYR A 184 7.28 21.23 -7.69
N GLY A 185 7.58 20.66 -6.53
CA GLY A 185 6.82 20.89 -5.30
C GLY A 185 5.36 20.44 -5.45
N PHE A 186 4.42 21.20 -4.86
CA PHE A 186 2.97 21.03 -5.05
C PHE A 186 2.26 22.39 -5.07
#